data_AF-A0A1G0GMF8-F1
#
_entry.id   AF-A0A1G0GMF8-F1
#
_cell.length_a   1.000
_cell.length_b   1.000
_cell.length_c   1.000
_cell.angle_alpha   90.00
_cell.angle_beta   90.00
_cell.angle_gamma   90.00
#
_symmetry.space_group_name_H-M   'P 1'
#
loop_
_entity.id
_entity.type
_entity.pdbx_description
1 polymer ?
#
loop_
_entity_poly.entity_id
_entity_poly.type
_entity_poly.pdbx_seq_one_letter_code
_entity_poly.pdbx_strand_id
1 'polypeptide(L)'
;MIWLIFHYYFFTFALISITGLIIFAVGLYFIYKLFLSKPNKILHSFSLKKQPDHHSPPHKAHLTITSNDIKAIAGEDVTATQLDLARAYIEVGKTQLAKKILEFVIHEGSGKTQQEAKQLLQLIN
;
A
#
# COMPACT_ATOMS: atom_id res chain seq x y z
N MET A 1 -34.04 -8.88 -49.02
CA MET A 1 -34.36 -8.13 -47.79
C MET A 1 -34.01 -8.91 -46.52
N ILE A 2 -34.45 -10.17 -46.36
CA ILE A 2 -34.11 -11.02 -45.21
C ILE A 2 -32.59 -11.19 -44.98
N TRP A 3 -31.80 -11.33 -46.06
CA TRP A 3 -30.34 -11.50 -45.96
C TRP A 3 -29.62 -10.28 -45.35
N LEU A 4 -30.09 -9.06 -45.62
CA LEU A 4 -29.55 -7.82 -45.04
C LEU A 4 -29.81 -7.74 -43.53
N ILE A 5 -30.96 -8.26 -43.09
CA ILE A 5 -31.35 -8.29 -41.68
C ILE A 5 -30.44 -9.24 -40.91
N PHE A 6 -30.22 -10.46 -41.43
CA PHE A 6 -29.29 -11.41 -40.81
C PHE A 6 -27.85 -10.86 -40.69
N HIS A 7 -27.36 -10.20 -41.74
CA HIS A 7 -26.01 -9.65 -41.74
C HIS A 7 -25.85 -8.53 -40.69
N TYR A 8 -26.88 -7.70 -40.53
CA TYR A 8 -26.92 -6.62 -39.55
C TYR A 8 -26.97 -7.14 -38.09
N TYR A 9 -27.78 -8.17 -37.83
CA TYR A 9 -27.83 -8.81 -36.51
C TYR A 9 -26.51 -9.50 -36.14
N PHE A 10 -25.84 -10.14 -37.11
CA PHE A 10 -24.53 -10.73 -36.88
C PHE A 10 -23.48 -9.67 -36.52
N PHE A 11 -23.47 -8.55 -37.24
CA PHE A 11 -22.51 -7.46 -37.00
C PHE A 11 -22.73 -6.77 -35.65
N THR A 12 -23.99 -6.53 -35.26
CA THR A 12 -24.32 -5.94 -33.96
C THR A 12 -23.96 -6.87 -32.81
N PHE A 13 -24.27 -8.16 -32.92
CA PHE A 13 -23.89 -9.15 -31.91
C PHE A 13 -22.36 -9.27 -31.77
N ALA A 14 -21.64 -9.25 -32.89
CA ALA A 14 -20.18 -9.26 -32.89
C ALA A 14 -19.61 -8.03 -32.14
N LEU A 15 -20.17 -6.84 -32.35
CA LEU A 15 -19.75 -5.63 -31.63
C LEU A 15 -19.93 -5.74 -30.10
N ILE A 16 -21.12 -6.17 -29.64
CA ILE A 16 -21.40 -6.34 -28.20
C ILE A 16 -20.47 -7.39 -27.59
N SER A 17 -20.25 -8.50 -28.30
CA SER A 17 -19.36 -9.57 -27.83
C SER A 17 -17.91 -9.10 -27.69
N ILE A 18 -17.42 -8.27 -28.62
CA ILE A 18 -16.06 -7.72 -28.56
C ILE A 18 -15.90 -6.83 -27.31
N THR A 19 -16.87 -5.97 -27.01
CA THR A 19 -16.83 -5.12 -25.81
C THR A 19 -16.83 -5.96 -24.54
N GLY A 20 -17.66 -7.00 -24.46
CA GLY A 20 -17.67 -7.94 -23.33
C GLY A 20 -16.34 -8.67 -23.15
N LEU A 21 -15.73 -9.11 -24.26
CA LEU A 21 -14.44 -9.80 -24.25
C LEU A 21 -13.30 -8.88 -23.81
N ILE A 22 -13.31 -7.60 -24.21
CA ILE A 22 -12.34 -6.60 -23.76
C ILE A 22 -12.47 -6.37 -22.25
N ILE A 23 -13.69 -6.16 -21.73
CA ILE A 23 -13.93 -5.96 -20.29
C ILE A 23 -13.48 -7.19 -19.50
N PHE A 24 -13.80 -8.38 -20.00
CA PHE A 24 -13.39 -9.65 -19.39
C PHE A 24 -11.86 -9.83 -19.40
N ALA A 25 -11.18 -9.49 -20.50
CA ALA A 25 -9.73 -9.56 -20.60
C ALA A 25 -9.03 -8.56 -19.67
N VAL A 26 -9.56 -7.33 -19.54
CA VAL A 26 -9.05 -6.33 -18.58
C VAL A 26 -9.27 -6.79 -17.14
N GLY A 27 -10.44 -7.36 -16.84
CA GLY A 27 -10.73 -7.98 -15.54
C GLY A 27 -9.74 -9.10 -15.23
N LEU A 28 -9.61 -10.07 -16.14
CA LEU A 28 -8.65 -11.17 -16.01
C LEU A 28 -7.21 -10.68 -15.86
N TYR A 29 -6.82 -9.63 -16.59
CA TYR A 29 -5.50 -9.01 -16.44
C TYR A 29 -5.31 -8.41 -15.05
N PHE A 30 -6.32 -7.75 -14.49
CA PHE A 30 -6.26 -7.19 -13.14
C PHE A 30 -6.18 -8.28 -12.06
N ILE A 31 -6.98 -9.35 -12.19
CA ILE A 31 -6.92 -10.52 -11.29
C ILE A 31 -5.55 -11.21 -11.41
N TYR A 32 -5.05 -11.42 -12.64
CA TYR A 32 -3.73 -12.02 -12.86
C TYR A 32 -2.63 -11.12 -12.31
N LYS A 33 -2.73 -9.80 -12.47
CA LYS A 33 -1.80 -8.82 -11.89
C LYS A 33 -1.87 -8.83 -10.36
N LEU A 34 -3.03 -9.08 -9.76
CA LEU A 34 -3.18 -9.22 -8.31
C LEU A 34 -2.49 -10.50 -7.80
N PHE A 35 -2.53 -11.58 -8.58
CA PHE A 35 -1.94 -12.87 -8.20
C PHE A 35 -0.44 -13.00 -8.55
N LEU A 36 0.04 -12.32 -9.60
CA LEU A 36 1.43 -12.33 -10.06
C LEU A 36 2.20 -11.04 -9.76
N SER A 37 1.66 -10.17 -8.91
CA SER A 37 2.45 -9.12 -8.28
C SER A 37 3.56 -9.77 -7.47
N LYS A 38 4.68 -10.00 -8.16
CA LYS A 38 5.96 -10.47 -7.66
C LYS A 38 6.23 -9.66 -6.40
N PRO A 39 6.55 -10.28 -5.25
CA PRO A 39 7.01 -9.52 -4.10
C PRO A 39 8.19 -8.70 -4.61
N ASN A 40 8.00 -7.39 -4.70
CA ASN A 40 9.09 -6.49 -5.03
C ASN A 40 10.13 -6.75 -3.96
N LYS A 41 11.23 -7.41 -4.33
CA LYS A 41 12.31 -7.70 -3.39
C LYS A 41 12.97 -6.36 -3.11
N ILE A 42 12.38 -5.61 -2.19
CA ILE A 42 13.13 -4.69 -1.35
C ILE A 42 13.92 -5.60 -0.40
N LEU A 43 14.92 -6.28 -0.97
CA LEU A 43 15.99 -6.90 -0.22
C LEU A 43 16.95 -5.77 0.14
N HIS A 44 16.49 -4.88 1.02
CA HIS A 44 17.44 -4.28 1.94
C HIS A 44 17.75 -5.38 2.94
N SER A 45 18.86 -6.09 2.70
CA SER A 45 19.58 -6.78 3.75
C SER A 45 19.95 -5.75 4.81
N PHE A 46 19.01 -5.47 5.71
CA PHE A 46 19.32 -4.91 7.01
C PHE A 46 20.10 -6.02 7.69
N SER A 47 21.42 -6.00 7.48
CA SER A 47 22.36 -6.86 8.17
C SER A 47 22.27 -6.47 9.65
N LEU A 48 21.37 -7.14 10.36
CA LEU A 48 21.38 -7.22 11.82
C LEU A 48 22.72 -7.84 12.17
N LYS A 49 23.71 -6.95 12.39
CA LYS A 49 24.91 -7.28 13.14
C LYS A 49 24.44 -7.99 14.41
N LYS A 50 24.71 -9.29 14.44
CA LYS A 50 24.57 -10.19 15.57
C LYS A 50 25.13 -9.52 16.82
N GLN A 51 24.24 -9.05 17.69
CA GLN A 51 24.56 -8.73 19.08
C GLN A 51 24.03 -9.90 19.92
N PRO A 52 24.87 -10.55 20.75
CA PRO A 52 24.53 -11.79 21.43
C PRO A 52 23.67 -11.53 22.68
N ASP A 53 22.62 -12.34 22.79
CA ASP A 53 22.07 -12.98 23.99
C ASP A 53 22.03 -12.23 25.33
N HIS A 54 20.81 -11.87 25.77
CA HIS A 54 20.43 -11.94 27.18
C HIS A 54 18.94 -12.32 27.36
N HIS A 55 18.75 -13.59 27.72
CA HIS A 55 17.72 -14.27 28.54
C HIS A 55 16.19 -14.04 28.34
N SER A 56 15.49 -15.18 28.21
CA SER A 56 14.07 -15.45 27.86
C SER A 56 13.03 -15.16 28.97
N PRO A 57 11.71 -15.04 28.70
CA PRO A 57 10.79 -16.16 28.40
C PRO A 57 9.72 -15.84 27.30
N PRO A 58 8.81 -16.76 26.90
CA PRO A 58 8.13 -16.70 25.61
C PRO A 58 6.92 -15.78 25.67
N HIS A 59 7.06 -14.47 25.43
CA HIS A 59 5.90 -13.61 25.25
C HIS A 59 6.23 -12.32 24.52
N LYS A 60 5.62 -12.19 23.34
CA LYS A 60 4.99 -11.02 22.71
C LYS A 60 5.33 -11.10 21.24
N ALA A 61 4.33 -11.46 20.44
CA ALA A 61 4.36 -11.24 19.01
C ALA A 61 4.96 -9.85 18.77
N HIS A 62 6.12 -9.80 18.12
CA HIS A 62 6.66 -8.54 17.65
C HIS A 62 5.65 -8.07 16.60
N LEU A 63 4.68 -7.23 17.01
CA LEU A 63 3.76 -6.58 16.09
C LEU A 63 4.58 -5.63 15.23
N THR A 64 5.14 -6.17 14.15
CA THR A 64 5.63 -5.35 13.04
C THR A 64 4.39 -4.77 12.37
N ILE A 65 3.94 -3.60 12.83
CA ILE A 65 2.88 -2.85 12.17
C ILE A 65 3.45 -2.38 10.82
N THR A 66 3.00 -2.97 9.73
CA THR A 66 3.38 -2.57 8.38
C THR A 66 2.44 -1.49 7.85
N SER A 67 2.87 -0.73 6.84
CA SER A 67 1.99 0.24 6.16
C SER A 67 0.72 -0.41 5.59
N ASN A 68 0.77 -1.69 5.23
CA ASN A 68 -0.40 -2.42 4.75
C ASN A 68 -1.39 -2.73 5.87
N ASP A 69 -0.91 -3.07 7.06
CA ASP A 69 -1.76 -3.29 8.23
C ASP A 69 -2.46 -1.99 8.62
N ILE A 70 -1.72 -0.87 8.59
CA ILE A 70 -2.29 0.46 8.82
C ILE A 70 -3.35 0.77 7.76
N LYS A 71 -3.08 0.49 6.48
CA LYS A 71 -4.06 0.70 5.40
C LYS A 71 -5.33 -0.14 5.58
N ALA A 72 -5.20 -1.38 6.05
CA ALA A 72 -6.33 -2.25 6.32
C ALA A 72 -7.23 -1.71 7.46
N ILE A 73 -6.65 -1.02 8.44
CA ILE A 73 -7.36 -0.47 9.61
C ILE A 73 -7.89 0.95 9.34
N ALA A 74 -7.11 1.79 8.66
CA ALA A 74 -7.36 3.22 8.51
C ALA A 74 -8.13 3.60 7.23
N GLY A 75 -8.28 2.69 6.26
CA GLY A 75 -8.99 2.95 5.02
C GLY A 75 -8.30 4.05 4.19
N GLU A 76 -9.01 5.15 3.94
CA GLU A 76 -8.46 6.29 3.19
C GLU A 76 -7.53 7.18 4.02
N ASP A 77 -7.63 7.14 5.35
CA ASP A 77 -6.87 8.03 6.25
C ASP A 77 -5.59 7.39 6.82
N VAL A 78 -4.88 6.69 5.93
CA VAL A 78 -3.64 5.96 6.27
C VAL A 78 -2.57 6.90 6.81
N THR A 79 -2.48 8.10 6.23
CA THR A 79 -1.41 9.06 6.53
C THR A 79 -1.60 9.74 7.89
N ALA A 80 -2.84 9.97 8.34
CA ALA A 80 -3.10 10.43 9.70
C ALA A 80 -2.72 9.36 10.74
N THR A 81 -3.10 8.10 10.49
CA THR A 81 -2.75 7.00 11.40
C THR A 81 -1.23 6.78 11.49
N GLN A 82 -0.51 6.96 10.37
CA GLN A 82 0.95 6.92 10.37
C GLN A 82 1.59 8.11 11.08
N LEU A 83 1.00 9.30 11.00
CA LEU A 83 1.46 10.47 11.74
C LEU A 83 1.37 10.23 13.25
N ASP A 84 0.28 9.63 13.72
CA ASP A 84 0.12 9.27 15.13
C ASP A 84 1.10 8.18 15.57
N LEU A 85 1.35 7.18 14.71
CA LEU A 85 2.40 6.18 14.97
C LEU A 85 3.80 6.82 15.06
N ALA A 86 4.10 7.81 14.21
CA ALA A 86 5.35 8.54 14.27
C ALA A 86 5.50 9.31 15.58
N ARG A 87 4.43 9.97 16.07
CA ARG A 87 4.42 10.63 17.38
C ARG A 87 4.75 9.65 18.51
N ALA A 88 4.10 8.50 18.53
CA ALA A 88 4.38 7.46 19.53
C ALA A 88 5.86 6.99 19.46
N TYR A 89 6.45 6.88 18.26
CA TYR A 89 7.86 6.55 18.14
C TYR A 89 8.79 7.66 18.64
N ILE A 90 8.44 8.93 18.47
CA ILE A 90 9.19 10.06 19.06
C ILE A 90 9.14 9.98 20.59
N GLU A 91 7.97 9.75 21.16
CA GLU A 91 7.77 9.65 22.62
C GLU A 91 8.61 8.53 23.25
N VAL A 92 8.74 7.40 22.55
CA VAL A 92 9.57 6.26 22.98
C VAL A 92 11.07 6.47 22.67
N GLY A 93 11.46 7.61 22.08
CA GLY A 93 12.84 7.93 21.73
C GLY A 93 13.37 7.25 20.46
N LYS A 94 12.49 6.59 19.69
CA LYS A 94 12.82 5.92 18.41
C LYS A 94 12.76 6.92 17.24
N THR A 95 13.50 8.03 17.35
CA THR A 95 13.45 9.16 16.40
C THR A 95 13.82 8.78 14.98
N GLN A 96 14.76 7.84 14.77
CA GLN A 96 15.14 7.35 13.44
C GLN A 96 13.97 6.66 12.71
N LEU A 97 13.17 5.90 13.44
CA LEU A 97 12.00 5.21 12.88
C LEU A 97 10.86 6.21 12.62
N ALA A 98 10.66 7.15 13.56
CA ALA A 98 9.71 8.24 13.39
C ALA A 98 10.03 9.09 12.15
N LYS A 99 11.30 9.45 11.94
CA LYS A 99 11.76 10.23 10.78
C LYS A 99 11.34 9.58 9.47
N LYS A 100 11.56 8.27 9.33
CA LYS A 100 11.19 7.54 8.11
C LYS A 100 9.68 7.55 7.83
N ILE A 101 8.88 7.47 8.88
CA ILE A 101 7.41 7.54 8.76
C ILE A 101 6.97 8.97 8.42
N LEU A 102 7.57 9.98 9.06
CA LEU A 102 7.30 11.39 8.77
C LEU A 102 7.63 11.75 7.32
N GLU A 103 8.77 11.29 6.79
CA GLU A 103 9.11 11.49 5.37
C GLU A 103 8.05 10.87 4.45
N PHE A 104 7.58 9.66 4.73
CA PHE A 104 6.49 9.04 3.98
C PHE A 104 5.21 9.89 4.06
N VAL A 105 4.80 10.34 5.24
CA VAL A 105 3.60 11.17 5.43
C VAL A 105 3.74 12.54 4.74
N ILE A 106 4.95 13.10 4.66
CA ILE A 106 5.20 14.35 3.93
C ILE A 106 4.99 14.18 2.42
N HIS A 107 5.32 13.01 1.88
CA HIS A 107 5.19 12.69 0.46
C HIS A 107 3.77 12.26 0.07
N GLU A 108 3.14 11.42 0.89
CA GLU A 108 1.85 10.79 0.57
C GLU A 108 0.64 11.48 1.23
N GLY A 109 0.86 12.24 2.31
CA GLY A 109 -0.18 12.99 3.01
C GLY A 109 -0.59 14.25 2.27
N SER A 110 -1.76 14.78 2.63
CA SER A 110 -2.32 15.99 2.01
C SER A 110 -2.57 17.09 3.04
N GLY A 111 -2.45 18.35 2.57
CA GLY A 111 -2.81 19.56 3.32
C GLY A 111 -2.28 19.60 4.76
N LYS A 112 -3.19 19.38 5.71
CA LYS A 112 -2.91 19.45 7.15
C LYS A 112 -1.93 18.39 7.64
N THR A 113 -2.11 17.13 7.23
CA THR A 113 -1.26 16.00 7.68
C THR A 113 0.19 16.18 7.23
N GLN A 114 0.38 16.66 6.00
CA GLN A 114 1.70 16.98 5.47
C GLN A 114 2.37 18.12 6.25
N GLN A 115 1.61 19.17 6.58
CA GLN A 115 2.14 20.30 7.35
C GLN A 115 2.54 19.88 8.78
N GLU A 116 1.70 19.10 9.46
CA GLU A 116 2.01 18.57 10.79
C GLU A 116 3.26 17.68 10.77
N ALA A 117 3.41 16.83 9.76
CA ALA A 117 4.60 15.99 9.62
C ALA A 117 5.89 16.82 9.43
N LYS A 118 5.84 17.91 8.64
CA LYS A 118 6.98 18.83 8.49
C LYS A 118 7.36 19.48 9.81
N GLN A 119 6.38 19.91 10.61
CA GLN A 119 6.61 20.52 11.91
C GLN A 119 7.27 19.52 12.87
N LEU A 120 6.76 18.29 12.94
CA LEU A 120 7.35 17.24 13.79
C LEU A 120 8.78 16.89 13.36
N LEU A 121 9.05 16.83 12.06
CA LEU A 121 10.40 16.56 11.53
C LEU A 121 11.41 17.63 11.97
N GLN A 122 10.98 18.90 12.02
CA GLN A 122 11.81 20.02 12.48
C GLN A 122 12.12 19.95 13.99
N LEU A 123 11.23 19.36 14.79
CA LEU A 123 11.43 19.23 16.24
C LEU A 123 12.47 18.17 16.60
N ILE A 124 12.63 17.14 15.76
CA ILE A 124 13.52 15.99 16.03
C ILE A 124 14.84 16.02 15.25
N ASN A 125 15.04 17.03 14.38
CA ASN A 125 16.22 17.19 13.54
C ASN A 125 17.19 18.20 14.13
#